data_AF-A0A9P6N725-F1
#
_entry.id   AF-A0A9P6N725-F1
#
_cell.length_a   1.000
_cell.length_b   1.000
_cell.length_c   1.000
_cell.angle_alpha   90.00
_cell.angle_beta   90.00
_cell.angle_gamma   90.00
#
_symmetry.space_group_name_H-M   'P 1'
#
loop_
_entity.id
_entity.type
_entity.pdbx_description
1 polymer ?
#
loop_
_entity_poly.entity_id
_entity_poly.type
_entity_poly.pdbx_seq_one_letter_code
_entity_poly.pdbx_strand_id
1 'polypeptide(L)'
;MGTNEGIYLKHDNVGELLGVIDQQGLMDHKQRQLKRHMYHVKGPNHIWASDGHDKLKSFGITIYGFIDAWSCQILNLKVGINNNDPQQIGVYFLETVAKVGGIPQRTSTDCGTETLDIAAHQINLSKHYLGLDLKDAEKQHKFTISPHNQKIECLWSQLM
;
A
#
# COMPACT_ATOMS: atom_id res chain seq x y z
N MET A 1 27.56 0.51 3.71
CA MET A 1 26.45 0.15 2.79
C MET A 1 26.88 0.62 1.40
N GLY A 2 26.80 -0.26 0.39
CA GLY A 2 27.26 0.07 -0.97
C GLY A 2 26.20 0.85 -1.74
N THR A 3 26.63 1.90 -2.44
CA THR A 3 25.84 2.59 -3.46
C THR A 3 26.11 1.97 -4.84
N ASN A 4 25.23 2.20 -5.82
CA ASN A 4 25.34 1.69 -7.20
C ASN A 4 26.60 2.14 -7.98
N GLU A 5 27.51 2.90 -7.35
CA GLU A 5 28.80 3.35 -7.90
C GLU A 5 30.02 2.67 -7.26
N GLY A 6 29.83 1.64 -6.43
CA GLY A 6 30.93 0.83 -5.87
C GLY A 6 31.73 1.49 -4.74
N ILE A 7 31.21 2.57 -4.14
CA ILE A 7 31.85 3.26 -3.02
C ILE A 7 31.42 2.60 -1.71
N TYR A 8 32.39 2.10 -0.95
CA TYR A 8 32.18 1.45 0.35
C TYR A 8 32.60 2.39 1.49
N LEU A 9 31.62 3.03 2.14
CA LEU A 9 31.83 3.77 3.38
C LEU A 9 31.33 2.97 4.58
N LYS A 10 32.10 3.05 5.68
CA LYS A 10 31.64 2.57 7.00
C LYS A 10 30.43 3.40 7.41
N HIS A 11 29.44 2.72 8.00
CA HIS A 11 28.19 3.34 8.43
C HIS A 11 28.42 4.52 9.38
N ASP A 12 29.40 4.38 10.29
CA ASP A 12 29.76 5.42 11.25
C ASP A 12 30.25 6.70 10.56
N ASN A 13 31.05 6.58 9.49
CA ASN A 13 31.54 7.73 8.72
C ASN A 13 30.39 8.50 8.05
N VAL A 14 29.35 7.79 7.58
CA VAL A 14 28.16 8.42 6.98
C VAL A 14 27.37 9.17 8.05
N GLY A 15 27.22 8.60 9.24
CA GLY A 15 26.56 9.26 10.37
C GLY A 15 27.28 10.52 10.83
N GLU A 16 28.62 10.49 10.88
CA GLU A 16 29.44 11.66 11.20
C GLU A 16 29.34 12.75 10.13
N LEU A 17 29.44 12.39 8.84
CA LEU A 17 29.30 13.34 7.73
C LEU A 17 27.91 13.98 7.70
N LEU A 18 26.85 13.20 7.89
CA LEU A 18 25.49 13.73 8.02
C LEU A 18 25.36 14.64 9.24
N GLY A 19 26.06 14.34 10.34
CA GLY A 19 26.13 15.22 11.51
C GLY A 19 26.89 16.53 11.27
N VAL A 20 27.65 16.66 10.19
CA VAL A 20 28.28 17.93 9.78
C VAL A 20 27.39 18.69 8.80
N ILE A 21 26.76 17.97 7.86
CA ILE A 21 25.99 18.56 6.75
C ILE A 21 24.56 18.93 7.18
N ASP A 22 23.91 18.08 7.97
CA ASP A 22 22.52 18.21 8.39
C ASP A 22 22.30 17.70 9.82
N GLN A 23 22.77 18.51 10.79
CA GLN A 23 22.58 18.23 12.21
C GLN A 23 21.09 18.12 12.58
N GLN A 24 20.24 18.93 11.96
CA GLN A 24 18.81 18.92 12.24
C GLN A 24 18.16 17.62 11.74
N GLY A 25 18.43 17.19 10.51
CA GLY A 25 17.96 15.91 9.98
C GLY A 25 18.49 14.71 10.78
N LEU A 26 19.73 14.77 11.27
CA LEU A 26 20.28 13.74 12.15
C LEU A 26 19.60 13.71 13.52
N MET A 27 19.27 14.88 14.08
CA MET A 27 18.53 15.01 15.34
C MET A 27 17.09 14.51 15.19
N ASP A 28 16.41 14.87 14.09
CA ASP A 28 15.05 14.43 13.77
C ASP A 28 15.01 12.89 13.59
N HIS A 29 16.02 12.32 12.92
CA HIS A 29 16.20 10.87 12.80
C HIS A 29 16.42 10.19 14.16
N LYS A 30 17.28 10.76 15.02
CA LYS A 30 17.54 10.24 16.38
C LYS A 30 16.30 10.32 17.28
N GLN A 31 15.49 11.37 17.11
CA GLN A 31 14.26 11.56 17.88
C GLN A 31 13.16 10.56 17.49
N ARG A 32 13.26 9.88 16.34
CA ARG A 32 12.23 8.96 15.82
C ARG A 32 10.82 9.57 15.78
N GLN A 33 10.71 10.89 15.67
CA GLN A 33 9.43 11.55 15.54
C GLN A 33 8.92 11.34 14.12
N LEU A 34 8.17 10.26 13.91
CA LEU A 34 7.36 10.08 12.71
C LEU A 34 6.39 11.26 12.61
N LYS A 35 6.65 12.20 11.69
CA LYS A 35 5.67 13.22 11.30
C LYS A 35 4.46 12.49 10.71
N ARG A 36 3.45 12.27 11.54
CA ARG A 36 2.21 11.61 11.13
C ARG A 36 1.46 12.55 10.20
N HIS A 37 1.35 12.18 8.93
CA HIS A 37 0.40 12.83 8.04
C HIS A 37 -1.02 12.56 8.55
N MET A 38 -1.85 13.61 8.61
CA MET A 38 -3.28 13.42 8.85
C MET A 38 -3.90 12.73 7.64
N TYR A 39 -4.19 11.43 7.77
CA TYR A 39 -4.88 10.66 6.76
C TYR A 39 -6.40 10.83 6.95
N HIS A 40 -7.04 11.65 6.11
CA HIS A 40 -8.48 11.93 6.18
C HIS A 40 -9.27 11.11 5.15
N VAL A 41 -10.26 10.35 5.63
CA VAL A 41 -11.17 9.53 4.82
C VAL A 41 -12.60 9.86 5.24
N LYS A 42 -13.53 9.99 4.29
CA LYS A 42 -14.87 10.53 4.59
C LYS A 42 -15.79 9.57 5.35
N GLY A 43 -15.46 8.27 5.42
CA GLY A 43 -16.27 7.27 6.12
C GLY A 43 -15.89 5.83 5.76
N PRO A 44 -16.58 4.83 6.35
CA PRO A 44 -16.41 3.43 6.01
C PRO A 44 -16.60 3.16 4.51
N ASN A 45 -15.85 2.21 3.97
CA ASN A 45 -15.89 1.79 2.56
C ASN A 45 -15.62 2.91 1.55
N HIS A 46 -15.13 4.06 2.00
CA HIS A 46 -14.75 5.14 1.09
C HIS A 46 -13.47 4.80 0.33
N ILE A 47 -12.46 4.29 1.04
CA ILE A 47 -11.19 3.86 0.45
C ILE A 47 -10.86 2.49 1.00
N TRP A 48 -10.71 1.51 0.11
CA TRP A 48 -10.01 0.28 0.44
C TRP A 48 -8.56 0.40 0.02
N ALA A 49 -7.66 0.29 0.98
CA ALA A 49 -6.23 0.25 0.73
C ALA A 49 -5.80 -1.22 0.60
N SER A 50 -4.97 -1.53 -0.39
CA SER A 50 -4.44 -2.88 -0.58
C SER A 50 -2.98 -2.88 -1.00
N ASP A 51 -2.29 -3.96 -0.62
CA ASP A 51 -0.84 -4.11 -0.75
C ASP A 51 -0.41 -5.55 -0.48
N GLY A 52 0.76 -5.92 -1.01
CA GLY A 52 1.39 -7.21 -0.83
C GLY A 52 2.49 -7.18 0.23
N HIS A 53 2.53 -8.19 1.09
CA HIS A 53 3.55 -8.38 2.09
C HIS A 53 4.44 -9.60 1.80
N ASP A 54 5.75 -9.33 1.64
CA ASP A 54 6.73 -10.27 1.10
C ASP A 54 7.77 -10.77 2.11
N LYS A 55 7.65 -10.47 3.42
CA LYS A 55 8.68 -10.89 4.39
C LYS A 55 8.80 -12.40 4.55
N LEU A 56 7.74 -13.16 4.28
CA LEU A 56 7.76 -14.62 4.30
C LEU A 56 8.01 -15.25 2.93
N LYS A 57 8.32 -14.43 1.91
CA LYS A 57 8.51 -14.90 0.53
C LYS A 57 9.65 -15.91 0.40
N SER A 58 10.68 -15.81 1.24
CA SER A 58 11.77 -16.80 1.31
C SER A 58 11.30 -18.20 1.70
N PHE A 59 10.13 -18.31 2.35
CA PHE A 59 9.48 -19.57 2.71
C PHE A 59 8.37 -19.95 1.71
N GLY A 60 8.25 -19.25 0.58
CA GLY A 60 7.21 -19.49 -0.42
C GLY A 60 5.82 -18.98 0.00
N ILE A 61 5.75 -18.08 0.98
CA ILE A 61 4.51 -17.53 1.51
C ILE A 61 4.47 -16.02 1.27
N THR A 62 3.47 -15.57 0.52
CA THR A 62 3.16 -14.15 0.38
C THR A 62 1.77 -13.87 0.94
N ILE A 63 1.56 -12.67 1.47
CA ILE A 63 0.25 -12.26 2.00
C ILE A 63 -0.18 -11.03 1.22
N TYR A 64 -1.42 -10.98 0.75
CA TYR A 64 -2.01 -9.79 0.15
C TYR A 64 -3.16 -9.29 1.03
N GLY A 65 -3.10 -8.02 1.42
CA GLY A 65 -4.04 -7.42 2.36
C GLY A 65 -5.00 -6.45 1.72
N PHE A 66 -6.22 -6.41 2.24
CA PHE A 66 -7.23 -5.40 1.93
C PHE A 66 -7.80 -4.86 3.24
N ILE A 67 -7.79 -3.55 3.40
CA ILE A 67 -8.29 -2.87 4.59
C ILE A 67 -9.20 -1.71 4.25
N ASP A 68 -10.15 -1.41 5.13
CA ASP A 68 -10.89 -0.16 5.08
C ASP A 68 -10.04 0.96 5.70
N ALA A 69 -9.71 1.98 4.92
CA ALA A 69 -8.77 3.02 5.34
C ALA A 69 -9.34 3.95 6.43
N TRP A 70 -10.68 4.00 6.59
CA TRP A 70 -11.34 4.80 7.62
C TRP A 70 -11.32 4.09 8.98
N SER A 71 -11.87 2.89 9.05
CA SER A 71 -11.97 2.10 10.29
C SER A 71 -10.69 1.33 10.64
N CYS A 72 -9.77 1.18 9.69
CA CYS A 72 -8.63 0.27 9.77
C CYS A 72 -9.06 -1.21 9.91
N GLN A 73 -10.31 -1.55 9.58
CA GLN A 73 -10.79 -2.93 9.60
C GLN A 73 -10.10 -3.73 8.49
N ILE A 74 -9.60 -4.92 8.84
CA ILE A 74 -9.10 -5.91 7.88
C ILE A 74 -10.29 -6.52 7.16
N LEU A 75 -10.41 -6.27 5.87
CA LEU A 75 -11.49 -6.81 5.02
C LEU A 75 -11.13 -8.23 4.57
N ASN A 76 -9.88 -8.41 4.15
CA ASN A 76 -9.37 -9.71 3.75
C ASN A 76 -7.85 -9.79 3.84
N LEU A 77 -7.35 -11.00 4.10
CA LEU A 77 -5.95 -11.38 3.98
C LEU A 77 -5.91 -12.65 3.13
N LYS A 78 -5.15 -12.61 2.04
CA LYS A 78 -5.03 -13.73 1.11
C LYS A 78 -3.60 -14.22 1.12
N VAL A 79 -3.44 -15.52 1.39
CA VAL A 79 -2.14 -16.17 1.38
C VAL A 79 -1.92 -16.79 0.00
N GLY A 80 -0.75 -16.55 -0.56
CA GLY A 80 -0.35 -17.05 -1.87
C GLY A 80 1.13 -17.43 -1.90
N ILE A 81 1.59 -17.80 -3.09
CA ILE A 81 3.00 -18.12 -3.35
C ILE A 81 3.73 -16.91 -3.97
N ASN A 82 3.00 -16.06 -4.67
CA ASN A 82 3.48 -14.81 -5.22
C ASN A 82 2.42 -13.71 -5.10
N ASN A 83 2.88 -12.46 -5.06
CA ASN A 83 2.07 -11.24 -5.12
C ASN A 83 2.43 -10.41 -6.37
N ASN A 84 2.83 -11.07 -7.46
CA ASN A 84 3.31 -10.37 -8.66
C ASN A 84 2.39 -10.60 -9.88
N ASP A 85 1.46 -11.55 -9.80
CA ASP A 85 0.49 -11.83 -10.85
C ASP A 85 -0.76 -10.94 -10.71
N PRO A 86 -1.01 -10.03 -11.69
CA PRO A 86 -2.18 -9.17 -11.67
C PRO A 86 -3.50 -9.94 -11.61
N GLN A 87 -3.61 -11.08 -12.31
CA GLN A 87 -4.85 -11.85 -12.36
C GLN A 87 -5.19 -12.43 -10.99
N GLN A 88 -4.20 -13.01 -10.32
CA GLN A 88 -4.36 -13.55 -8.98
C GLN A 88 -4.78 -12.46 -7.98
N ILE A 89 -4.17 -11.28 -8.05
CA ILE A 89 -4.50 -10.15 -7.19
C ILE A 89 -5.89 -9.57 -7.51
N GLY A 90 -6.27 -9.52 -8.79
CA GLY A 90 -7.60 -9.16 -9.25
C GLY A 90 -8.68 -10.11 -8.68
N VAL A 91 -8.42 -11.41 -8.70
CA VAL A 91 -9.31 -12.42 -8.06
C VAL A 91 -9.44 -12.17 -6.57
N TYR A 92 -8.33 -11.90 -5.86
CA TYR A 92 -8.37 -11.58 -4.43
C TYR A 92 -9.23 -10.37 -4.11
N PHE A 93 -9.20 -9.35 -4.97
CA PHE A 93 -10.08 -8.20 -4.85
C PHE A 93 -11.56 -8.58 -5.04
N LEU A 94 -11.89 -9.34 -6.10
CA LEU A 94 -13.27 -9.78 -6.36
C LEU A 94 -13.83 -10.67 -5.24
N GLU A 95 -13.02 -11.57 -4.69
CA GLU A 95 -13.40 -12.37 -3.53
C GLU A 95 -13.65 -11.50 -2.29
N THR A 96 -12.87 -10.43 -2.11
CA THR A 96 -13.07 -9.46 -1.03
C THR A 96 -14.37 -8.69 -1.21
N VAL A 97 -14.68 -8.24 -2.44
CA VAL A 97 -15.96 -7.61 -2.79
C VAL A 97 -17.12 -8.55 -2.48
N ALA A 98 -17.04 -9.81 -2.88
CA ALA A 98 -18.07 -10.81 -2.63
C ALA A 98 -18.26 -11.09 -1.13
N LYS A 99 -17.17 -11.19 -0.37
CA LYS A 99 -17.18 -11.41 1.09
C LYS A 99 -17.79 -10.24 1.86
N VAL A 100 -17.44 -9.01 1.49
CA VAL A 100 -17.95 -7.80 2.15
C VAL A 100 -19.39 -7.49 1.71
N GLY A 101 -19.80 -7.96 0.52
CA GLY A 101 -21.14 -7.74 -0.01
C GLY A 101 -21.31 -6.38 -0.70
N GLY A 102 -20.21 -5.80 -1.22
CA GLY A 102 -20.23 -4.49 -1.87
C GLY A 102 -18.86 -4.05 -2.36
N ILE A 103 -18.82 -2.96 -3.12
CA ILE A 103 -17.57 -2.35 -3.61
C ILE A 103 -17.27 -1.06 -2.82
N PRO A 104 -15.99 -0.70 -2.63
CA PRO A 104 -15.66 0.59 -2.06
C PRO A 104 -15.97 1.71 -3.04
N GLN A 105 -16.10 2.93 -2.52
CA GLN A 105 -16.12 4.11 -3.37
C GLN A 105 -14.80 4.24 -4.15
N ARG A 106 -13.67 3.96 -3.51
CA ARG A 106 -12.35 3.97 -4.15
C ARG A 106 -11.44 2.82 -3.69
N THR A 107 -10.56 2.39 -4.57
CA THR A 107 -9.41 1.57 -4.20
C THR A 107 -8.11 2.38 -4.26
N SER A 108 -7.18 2.07 -3.38
CA SER A 108 -5.83 2.66 -3.33
C SER A 108 -4.80 1.55 -3.28
N THR A 109 -3.87 1.55 -4.23
CA THR A 109 -2.78 0.56 -4.29
C THR A 109 -1.47 1.24 -4.61
N ASP A 110 -0.37 0.54 -4.33
CA ASP A 110 0.93 0.96 -4.83
C ASP A 110 0.96 0.92 -6.36
N CYS A 111 1.76 1.80 -6.95
CA CYS A 111 1.91 1.90 -8.39
C CYS A 111 2.75 0.71 -8.91
N GLY A 112 2.07 -0.38 -9.24
CA GLY A 112 2.69 -1.61 -9.72
C GLY A 112 1.83 -2.33 -10.76
N THR A 113 2.49 -3.05 -11.67
CA THR A 113 1.81 -3.81 -12.73
C THR A 113 0.89 -4.89 -12.18
N GLU A 114 1.24 -5.43 -11.01
CA GLU A 114 0.49 -6.45 -10.28
C GLU A 114 -0.87 -5.95 -9.75
N THR A 115 -1.14 -4.64 -9.79
CA THR A 115 -2.39 -4.05 -9.27
C THR A 115 -3.33 -3.57 -10.38
N LEU A 116 -2.94 -3.74 -11.65
CA LEU A 116 -3.73 -3.28 -12.81
C LEU A 116 -5.12 -3.90 -12.86
N ASP A 117 -5.28 -5.18 -12.51
CA ASP A 117 -6.58 -5.84 -12.54
C ASP A 117 -7.50 -5.35 -11.41
N ILE A 118 -6.97 -4.96 -10.24
CA ILE A 118 -7.75 -4.27 -9.19
C ILE A 118 -8.31 -2.96 -9.76
N ALA A 119 -7.45 -2.18 -10.43
CA ALA A 119 -7.86 -0.92 -11.03
C ALA A 119 -8.97 -1.14 -12.06
N ALA A 120 -8.76 -2.09 -12.99
CA ALA A 120 -9.72 -2.42 -14.03
C ALA A 120 -11.06 -2.91 -13.45
N HIS A 121 -11.03 -3.80 -12.45
CA HIS A 121 -12.24 -4.28 -11.79
C HIS A 121 -12.97 -3.15 -11.05
N GLN A 122 -12.26 -2.31 -10.28
CA GLN A 122 -12.88 -1.18 -9.58
C GLN A 122 -13.57 -0.21 -10.56
N ILE A 123 -12.90 0.14 -11.67
CA ILE A 123 -13.46 1.02 -12.69
C ILE A 123 -14.72 0.40 -13.30
N ASN A 124 -14.64 -0.87 -13.72
CA ASN A 124 -15.77 -1.57 -14.34
C ASN A 124 -16.97 -1.70 -13.40
N LEU A 125 -16.73 -2.12 -12.15
CA LEU A 125 -17.78 -2.25 -11.14
C LEU A 125 -18.38 -0.89 -10.79
N SER A 126 -17.57 0.15 -10.66
CA SER A 126 -18.04 1.52 -10.40
C SER A 126 -18.92 2.03 -11.54
N LYS A 127 -18.51 1.83 -12.79
CA LYS A 127 -19.31 2.20 -13.96
C LYS A 127 -20.67 1.49 -13.96
N HIS A 128 -20.68 0.19 -13.69
CA HIS A 128 -21.89 -0.62 -13.77
C HIS A 128 -22.85 -0.37 -12.60
N TYR A 129 -22.35 -0.36 -11.37
CA TYR A 129 -23.18 -0.35 -10.15
C TYR A 129 -23.37 1.04 -9.54
N LEU A 130 -22.47 2.00 -9.81
CA LEU A 130 -22.62 3.40 -9.37
C LEU A 130 -23.14 4.32 -10.49
N GLY A 131 -23.32 3.81 -11.71
CA GLY A 131 -23.84 4.56 -12.85
C GLY A 131 -22.92 5.69 -13.33
N LEU A 132 -21.62 5.58 -13.07
CA LEU A 132 -20.63 6.58 -13.46
C LEU A 132 -20.30 6.48 -14.95
N ASP A 133 -19.95 7.61 -15.57
CA ASP A 133 -19.29 7.58 -16.87
C ASP A 133 -17.85 7.04 -16.75
N LEU A 134 -17.19 6.80 -17.89
CA LEU A 134 -15.83 6.25 -17.87
C LEU A 134 -14.83 7.19 -17.16
N LYS A 135 -14.94 8.51 -17.37
CA LYS A 135 -14.02 9.50 -16.81
C LYS A 135 -14.12 9.59 -15.29
N ASP A 136 -15.32 9.42 -14.75
CA ASP A 136 -15.57 9.43 -13.31
C ASP A 136 -15.30 8.07 -12.67
N ALA A 137 -15.49 6.97 -13.42
CA ALA A 137 -15.11 5.63 -12.97
C ALA A 137 -13.58 5.48 -12.86
N GLU A 138 -12.80 6.03 -13.80
CA GLU A 138 -11.33 6.05 -13.75
C GLU A 138 -10.79 6.70 -12.47
N LYS A 139 -11.51 7.68 -11.91
CA LYS A 139 -11.14 8.35 -10.65
C LYS A 139 -11.42 7.50 -9.41
N GLN A 140 -12.08 6.34 -9.54
CA GLN A 140 -12.38 5.46 -8.42
C GLN A 140 -11.24 4.49 -8.09
N HIS A 141 -10.19 4.44 -8.90
CA HIS A 141 -8.94 3.83 -8.51
C HIS A 141 -7.85 4.88 -8.38
N LYS A 142 -6.98 4.75 -7.38
CA LYS A 142 -5.85 5.64 -7.17
C LYS A 142 -4.58 4.83 -6.95
N PHE A 143 -3.61 5.01 -7.85
CA PHE A 143 -2.23 4.63 -7.58
C PHE A 143 -1.62 5.61 -6.58
N THR A 144 -1.05 5.07 -5.52
CA THR A 144 -0.26 5.78 -4.52
C THR A 144 1.20 5.35 -4.60
N ILE A 145 2.10 6.23 -4.15
CA ILE A 145 3.46 5.80 -3.84
C ILE A 145 3.45 5.13 -2.46
N SER A 146 4.28 4.10 -2.25
CA SER A 146 4.33 3.29 -1.01
C SER A 146 4.21 4.09 0.30
N PRO A 147 4.92 5.24 0.50
CA PRO A 147 4.79 6.05 1.72
C PRO A 147 3.38 6.60 2.01
N HIS A 148 2.51 6.62 1.01
CA HIS A 148 1.13 7.12 1.09
C HIS A 148 0.12 6.00 1.34
N ASN A 149 0.51 4.72 1.24
CA ASN A 149 -0.31 3.57 1.60
C ASN A 149 -0.27 3.30 3.12
N GLN A 150 -0.33 4.37 3.91
CA GLN A 150 0.00 4.36 5.34
C GLN A 150 -0.85 3.41 6.18
N LYS A 151 -2.09 3.18 5.77
CA LYS A 151 -3.02 2.36 6.55
C LYS A 151 -2.66 0.89 6.48
N ILE A 152 -2.26 0.38 5.31
CA ILE A 152 -1.88 -1.02 5.18
C ILE A 152 -0.46 -1.27 5.66
N GLU A 153 0.44 -0.30 5.48
CA GLU A 153 1.76 -0.32 6.11
C GLU A 153 1.68 -0.31 7.65
N CYS A 154 0.70 0.39 8.21
CA CYS A 154 0.41 0.34 9.64
C CYS A 154 -0.08 -1.04 10.08
N LEU A 155 -0.92 -1.71 9.29
CA LEU A 155 -1.32 -3.10 9.53
C LEU A 155 -0.09 -4.02 9.51
N TRP A 156 0.76 -3.92 8.48
CA TRP A 156 1.96 -4.73 8.38
C TRP A 156 2.87 -4.55 9.59
N SER A 157 3.03 -3.30 10.05
CA SER A 157 3.84 -2.98 11.24
C SER A 157 3.29 -3.57 12.55
N GLN A 158 2.01 -3.97 12.60
CA GLN A 158 1.41 -4.60 13.80
C GLN A 158 1.50 -6.12 13.80
N LEU A 159 1.63 -6.73 12.63
CA LEU A 159 1.72 -8.19 12.48
C LEU A 159 3.15 -8.71 12.69
N MET A 160 4.09 -7.84 13.10
CA MET A 160 5.53 -8.09 13.17
C MET A 160 6.19 -7.36 14.33
#